data_AF-A0A200HPP0-F1
#
_entry.id   AF-A0A200HPP0-F1
#
_cell.length_a   1.000
_cell.length_b   1.000
_cell.length_c   1.000
_cell.angle_alpha   90.00
_cell.angle_beta   90.00
_cell.angle_gamma   90.00
#
_symmetry.space_group_name_H-M   'P 1'
#
loop_
_entity.id
_entity.type
_entity.pdbx_description
1 polymer ?
#
loop_
_entity_poly.entity_id
_entity_poly.type
_entity_poly.pdbx_seq_one_letter_code
_entity_poly.pdbx_strand_id
1 'polypeptide(L)'
;MTSGATQKYIKNKGYESISRAMLQNDDLSLEARGLLAYMESMPENYVFHKTQLQKAFKHNKRTCIDRIWNELMSQNYLIAFRKRDGKKYIYHYYFTQDKFDEEDIQAIESDLLSSGFERVPLIERKSRKAKTKSETLRNQPLSDDEIWDVDFEQSKMNLSLIHI
;
A
#
# COMPACT_ATOMS: atom_id res chain seq x y z
N MET A 1 -30.25 -30.27 -34.14
CA MET A 1 -29.29 -29.19 -33.83
C MET A 1 -28.75 -29.44 -32.44
N THR A 2 -27.48 -29.83 -32.33
CA THR A 2 -26.87 -30.16 -31.03
C THR A 2 -26.48 -28.86 -30.34
N SER A 3 -27.18 -28.49 -29.27
CA SER A 3 -26.89 -27.29 -28.50
C SER A 3 -25.70 -27.55 -27.57
N GLY A 4 -24.58 -26.86 -27.79
CA GLY A 4 -23.41 -26.91 -26.94
C GLY A 4 -23.33 -25.66 -26.06
N ALA A 5 -23.29 -25.84 -24.73
CA ALA A 5 -23.06 -24.75 -23.80
C ALA A 5 -21.56 -24.41 -23.75
N THR A 6 -21.19 -23.16 -24.05
CA THR A 6 -19.82 -22.67 -23.91
C THR A 6 -19.69 -21.88 -22.62
N GLN A 7 -18.68 -22.19 -21.80
CA GLN A 7 -18.36 -21.44 -20.57
C GLN A 7 -16.97 -20.82 -20.68
N LYS A 8 -16.84 -19.55 -20.26
CA LYS A 8 -15.56 -18.84 -20.21
C LYS A 8 -14.80 -19.23 -18.94
N TYR A 9 -13.61 -19.82 -19.10
CA TYR A 9 -12.69 -20.12 -17.99
C TYR A 9 -11.69 -18.98 -17.82
N ILE A 10 -11.73 -18.29 -16.68
CA ILE A 10 -10.79 -17.22 -16.34
C ILE A 10 -9.68 -17.82 -15.47
N LYS A 11 -8.47 -17.94 -16.04
CA LYS A 11 -7.31 -18.54 -15.33
C LYS A 11 -6.66 -17.58 -14.34
N ASN A 12 -6.63 -16.28 -14.66
CA ASN A 12 -5.96 -15.25 -13.87
C ASN A 12 -6.98 -14.19 -13.43
N LYS A 13 -6.92 -13.77 -12.16
CA LYS A 13 -7.82 -12.76 -11.58
C LYS A 13 -7.62 -11.33 -12.11
N GLY A 14 -6.64 -11.12 -12.99
CA GLY A 14 -6.31 -9.79 -13.54
C GLY A 14 -5.09 -9.18 -12.85
N TYR A 15 -4.91 -7.88 -13.07
CA TYR A 15 -3.92 -7.02 -12.42
C TYR A 15 -4.64 -5.79 -11.90
N GLU A 16 -4.12 -5.22 -10.81
CA GLU A 16 -4.60 -3.93 -10.31
C GLU A 16 -3.75 -2.79 -10.88
N SER A 17 -4.42 -1.70 -11.25
CA SER A 17 -3.73 -0.46 -11.60
C SER A 17 -3.45 0.31 -10.32
N ILE A 18 -2.19 0.64 -10.08
CA ILE A 18 -1.75 1.41 -8.92
C ILE A 18 -1.26 2.80 -9.37
N SER A 19 -1.69 3.84 -8.67
CA SER A 19 -1.34 5.24 -8.92
C SER A 19 0.17 5.43 -8.86
N ARG A 20 0.74 5.94 -9.95
CA ARG A 20 2.16 6.26 -10.06
C ARG A 20 2.55 7.31 -9.02
N ALA A 21 1.70 8.31 -8.80
CA ALA A 21 1.96 9.38 -7.84
C ALA A 21 2.10 8.83 -6.43
N MET A 22 1.24 7.89 -6.04
CA MET A 22 1.32 7.22 -4.74
C MET A 22 2.58 6.34 -4.62
N LEU A 23 2.88 5.53 -5.63
CA LEU A 23 4.06 4.65 -5.61
C LEU A 23 5.38 5.41 -5.58
N GLN A 24 5.44 6.59 -6.20
CA GLN A 24 6.62 7.45 -6.26
C GLN A 24 6.66 8.50 -5.15
N ASN A 25 5.73 8.46 -4.20
CA ASN A 25 5.71 9.40 -3.09
C ASN A 25 6.87 9.11 -2.10
N ASP A 26 7.80 10.06 -2.02
CA ASP A 26 8.98 9.99 -1.13
C ASP A 26 8.62 10.14 0.36
N ASP A 27 7.46 10.72 0.68
CA ASP A 27 6.96 10.86 2.05
C ASP A 27 6.35 9.55 2.59
N LEU A 28 6.14 8.55 1.72
CA LEU A 28 5.72 7.21 2.11
C LEU A 28 6.89 6.24 2.15
N SER A 29 7.01 5.49 3.24
CA SER A 29 7.86 4.32 3.32
C SER A 29 7.41 3.26 2.31
N LEU A 30 8.36 2.44 1.85
CA LEU A 30 8.06 1.33 0.94
C LEU A 30 7.04 0.34 1.54
N GLU A 31 7.09 0.15 2.86
CA GLU A 31 6.10 -0.68 3.57
C GLU A 31 4.70 -0.07 3.54
N ALA A 32 4.58 1.26 3.61
CA ALA A 32 3.29 1.94 3.49
C ALA A 32 2.72 1.85 2.08
N ARG A 33 3.56 2.05 1.06
CA ARG A 33 3.20 1.83 -0.35
C ARG A 33 2.76 0.39 -0.59
N GLY A 34 3.50 -0.58 -0.05
CA GLY A 34 3.17 -2.01 -0.16
C GLY A 34 1.87 -2.37 0.55
N LEU A 35 1.60 -1.81 1.74
CA LEU A 35 0.34 -2.06 2.44
C LEU A 35 -0.85 -1.47 1.67
N LEU A 36 -0.72 -0.25 1.15
CA LEU A 36 -1.79 0.39 0.38
C LEU A 36 -2.09 -0.39 -0.92
N ALA A 37 -1.04 -0.82 -1.64
CA ALA A 37 -1.21 -1.69 -2.82
C ALA A 37 -1.85 -3.04 -2.48
N TYR A 38 -1.52 -3.64 -1.33
CA TYR A 38 -2.19 -4.84 -0.85
C TYR A 38 -3.67 -4.59 -0.53
N MET A 39 -3.99 -3.45 0.12
CA MET A 39 -5.37 -3.09 0.42
C MET A 39 -6.20 -2.90 -0.85
N GLU A 40 -5.61 -2.29 -1.88
CA GLU A 40 -6.24 -2.11 -3.20
C GLU A 40 -6.51 -3.42 -3.93
N SER A 41 -5.65 -4.43 -3.75
CA SER A 41 -5.82 -5.74 -4.37
C SER A 41 -6.97 -6.58 -3.80
N MET A 42 -7.64 -6.09 -2.76
CA MET A 42 -8.77 -6.78 -2.17
C MET A 42 -10.09 -6.42 -2.86
N PRO A 43 -11.09 -7.32 -2.83
CA PRO A 43 -12.43 -7.01 -3.31
C PRO A 43 -13.02 -5.76 -2.64
N GLU A 44 -13.84 -5.00 -3.37
CA GLU A 44 -14.48 -3.77 -2.87
C GLU A 44 -15.30 -3.97 -1.58
N ASN A 45 -15.87 -5.16 -1.39
CA ASN A 45 -16.65 -5.51 -0.21
C ASN A 45 -15.78 -6.04 0.96
N TYR A 46 -14.46 -6.03 0.83
CA TYR A 46 -13.56 -6.53 1.85
C TYR A 46 -13.50 -5.57 3.04
N VAL A 47 -13.81 -6.07 4.23
CA VAL A 47 -13.74 -5.29 5.47
C VAL A 47 -12.39 -5.52 6.15
N PHE A 48 -11.53 -4.50 6.12
CA PHE A 48 -10.23 -4.56 6.78
C PHE A 48 -10.36 -4.40 8.30
N HIS A 49 -9.88 -5.40 9.03
CA HIS A 49 -9.63 -5.28 10.47
C HIS A 49 -8.14 -5.10 10.72
N LYS A 50 -7.74 -4.03 11.41
CA LYS A 50 -6.33 -3.74 11.73
C LYS A 50 -5.61 -4.92 12.42
N THR A 51 -6.32 -5.63 13.30
CA THR A 51 -5.80 -6.82 13.99
C THR A 51 -5.60 -8.02 13.05
N GLN A 52 -6.38 -8.12 11.98
CA GLN A 52 -6.21 -9.13 10.94
C GLN A 52 -4.99 -8.83 10.09
N LEU A 53 -4.77 -7.57 9.70
CA LEU A 53 -3.56 -7.15 8.99
C LEU A 53 -2.30 -7.46 9.80
N GLN A 54 -2.31 -7.17 11.10
CA GLN A 54 -1.23 -7.55 12.01
C GLN A 54 -0.94 -9.06 12.04
N LYS A 55 -1.93 -9.92 11.78
CA LYS A 55 -1.76 -11.38 11.72
C LYS A 55 -1.35 -11.87 10.33
N ALA A 56 -1.79 -11.19 9.27
CA ALA A 56 -1.47 -11.54 7.89
C ALA A 56 0.04 -11.38 7.62
N PHE A 57 0.63 -10.28 8.08
CA PHE A 57 2.05 -10.00 7.91
C PHE A 57 2.89 -10.59 9.06
N LYS A 58 3.00 -11.92 9.09
CA LYS A 58 3.70 -12.68 10.16
C LYS A 58 5.16 -12.30 10.36
N HIS A 59 5.81 -11.78 9.32
CA HIS A 59 7.22 -11.36 9.36
C HIS A 59 7.41 -9.94 9.92
N ASN A 60 6.31 -9.18 10.11
CA ASN A 60 6.35 -7.82 10.61
C ASN A 60 5.89 -7.80 12.08
N LYS A 61 6.52 -6.95 12.90
CA LYS A 61 6.04 -6.71 14.26
C LYS A 61 4.69 -6.01 14.21
N ARG A 62 3.80 -6.25 15.19
CA ARG A 62 2.49 -5.55 15.30
C ARG A 62 2.63 -4.02 15.23
N THR A 63 3.64 -3.49 15.91
CA THR A 63 3.96 -2.06 15.94
C THR A 63 4.32 -1.50 14.57
N CYS A 64 4.74 -2.35 13.61
CA CYS A 64 5.00 -1.94 12.24
C CYS A 64 3.70 -1.55 11.54
N ILE A 65 2.65 -2.38 11.63
CA ILE A 65 1.34 -2.04 11.05
C ILE A 65 0.77 -0.77 11.70
N ASP A 66 0.89 -0.61 13.01
CA ASP A 66 0.46 0.65 13.66
C ASP A 66 1.25 1.86 13.19
N ARG A 67 2.55 1.69 12.88
CA ARG A 67 3.36 2.76 12.30
C ARG A 67 2.88 3.11 10.90
N ILE A 68 2.78 2.12 10.03
CA ILE A 68 2.35 2.27 8.64
C ILE A 68 0.96 2.90 8.57
N TRP A 69 0.03 2.46 9.42
CA TRP A 69 -1.33 3.00 9.46
C TRP A 69 -1.35 4.50 9.77
N ASN A 70 -0.57 4.92 10.77
CA ASN A 70 -0.47 6.34 11.12
C ASN A 70 0.24 7.15 10.02
N GLU A 71 1.17 6.54 9.30
CA GLU A 71 1.88 7.15 8.18
C GLU A 71 0.93 7.44 7.01
N LEU A 72 0.12 6.45 6.62
CA LEU A 72 -0.94 6.61 5.63
C LEU A 72 -1.95 7.68 6.05
N MET A 73 -2.31 7.73 7.34
CA MET A 73 -3.16 8.78 7.87
C MET A 73 -2.54 10.17 7.80
N SER A 74 -1.26 10.30 8.14
CA SER A 74 -0.55 11.58 8.09
C SER A 74 -0.36 12.12 6.68
N GLN A 75 -0.39 11.24 5.68
CA GLN A 75 -0.24 11.57 4.27
C GLN A 75 -1.58 11.63 3.51
N ASN A 76 -2.71 11.62 4.25
CA ASN A 76 -4.07 11.67 3.71
C ASN A 76 -4.42 10.54 2.71
N TYR A 77 -3.76 9.39 2.77
CA TYR A 77 -4.19 8.20 2.01
C TYR A 77 -5.19 7.32 2.77
N LEU A 78 -5.32 7.57 4.09
CA LEU A 78 -6.23 6.84 4.95
C LEU A 78 -6.83 7.80 5.98
N ILE A 79 -8.13 7.76 6.17
CA ILE A 79 -8.82 8.50 7.23
C ILE A 79 -9.59 7.52 8.10
N ALA A 80 -9.65 7.83 9.39
CA ALA A 80 -10.25 6.97 10.38
C ALA A 80 -11.23 7.77 11.23
N PHE A 81 -12.40 7.20 11.44
CA PHE A 81 -13.43 7.70 12.32
C PHE A 81 -13.76 6.64 13.35
N ARG A 82 -14.17 7.07 14.54
CA ARG A 82 -14.58 6.15 15.60
C ARG A 82 -15.82 6.63 16.30
N LYS A 83 -16.60 5.68 16.80
CA LYS A 83 -17.76 5.92 17.67
C LYS A 83 -17.65 5.03 18.88
N ARG A 84 -18.01 5.57 20.04
CA ARG A 84 -18.07 4.77 21.27
C ARG A 84 -19.33 3.91 21.26
N ASP A 85 -19.14 2.62 21.43
CA ASP A 85 -20.19 1.62 21.57
C ASP A 85 -20.00 0.88 22.89
N GLY A 86 -20.63 1.42 23.94
CA GLY A 86 -20.44 0.99 25.33
C GLY A 86 -18.98 1.05 25.80
N LYS A 87 -18.37 -0.12 26.00
CA LYS A 87 -16.97 -0.27 26.44
C LYS A 87 -15.96 -0.35 25.29
N LYS A 88 -16.42 -0.40 24.03
CA LYS A 88 -15.58 -0.56 22.85
C LYS A 88 -15.71 0.67 21.94
N TYR A 89 -14.78 0.77 21.00
CA TYR A 89 -14.88 1.72 19.89
C TYR A 89 -15.15 0.94 18.61
N ILE A 90 -16.12 1.41 17.83
CA ILE A 90 -16.33 0.99 16.44
C ILE A 90 -15.54 1.96 15.57
N TYR A 91 -14.83 1.44 14.58
CA TYR A 91 -14.01 2.23 13.67
C TYR A 91 -14.52 2.09 12.24
N HIS A 92 -14.57 3.21 11.52
CA HIS A 92 -14.69 3.25 10.07
C HIS A 92 -13.41 3.82 9.47
N TYR A 93 -12.92 3.15 8.43
CA TYR A 93 -11.72 3.55 7.72
C TYR A 93 -12.09 3.78 6.26
N TYR A 94 -11.58 4.86 5.70
CA TYR A 94 -11.63 5.14 4.27
C TYR A 94 -10.19 5.27 3.79
N PHE A 95 -9.90 4.70 2.63
CA PHE A 95 -8.59 4.79 2.01
C PHE A 95 -8.78 5.00 0.51
N THR A 96 -7.77 5.55 -0.14
CA THR A 96 -7.73 5.76 -1.59
C THR A 96 -6.27 5.73 -2.06
N GLN A 97 -6.09 5.46 -3.35
CA GLN A 97 -4.78 5.56 -3.98
C GLN A 97 -4.32 7.01 -4.15
N ASP A 98 -5.26 7.96 -4.29
CA ASP A 98 -4.98 9.38 -4.37
C ASP A 98 -5.16 10.00 -2.98
N LYS A 99 -4.56 11.17 -2.72
CA LYS A 99 -4.70 11.79 -1.40
C LYS A 99 -6.12 12.35 -1.25
N PHE A 100 -6.70 12.21 -0.07
CA PHE A 100 -7.89 12.97 0.28
C PHE A 100 -7.54 14.45 0.39
N ASP A 101 -8.29 15.28 -0.32
CA ASP A 101 -8.22 16.73 -0.19
C ASP A 101 -9.05 17.20 1.02
N GLU A 102 -8.90 18.47 1.42
CA GLU A 102 -9.62 19.02 2.56
C GLU A 102 -11.15 18.96 2.36
N GLU A 103 -11.61 19.16 1.12
CA GLU A 103 -13.03 19.08 0.75
C GLU A 103 -13.58 17.67 0.93
N ASP A 104 -12.86 16.64 0.47
CA ASP A 104 -13.24 15.23 0.65
C ASP A 104 -13.38 14.88 2.14
N ILE A 105 -12.40 15.31 2.93
CA ILE A 105 -12.37 15.03 4.37
C ILE A 105 -13.55 15.69 5.05
N GLN A 106 -13.86 16.96 4.73
CA GLN A 106 -14.98 17.68 5.32
C GLN A 106 -16.33 17.06 4.94
N ALA A 107 -16.50 16.63 3.68
CA ALA A 107 -17.71 15.96 3.23
C ALA A 107 -17.94 14.67 4.04
N ILE A 108 -16.92 13.80 4.11
CA ILE A 108 -17.00 12.53 4.85
C ILE A 108 -17.23 12.77 6.34
N GLU A 109 -16.56 13.77 6.92
CA GLU A 109 -16.72 14.12 8.33
C GLU A 109 -18.13 14.62 8.64
N SER A 110 -18.74 15.46 7.78
CA SER A 110 -20.12 15.92 7.98
C SER A 110 -21.14 14.77 7.95
N ASP A 111 -20.96 13.82 7.02
CA ASP A 111 -21.83 12.66 6.89
C ASP A 111 -21.75 11.76 8.13
N LEU A 112 -20.54 11.54 8.65
CA LEU A 112 -20.28 10.66 9.78
C LEU A 112 -20.61 11.29 11.14
N LEU A 113 -20.48 12.62 11.26
CA LEU A 113 -20.82 13.34 12.48
C LEU A 113 -22.32 13.22 12.78
N SER A 114 -23.17 13.23 11.75
CA SER A 114 -24.61 12.96 11.88
C SER A 114 -24.91 11.59 12.52
N SER A 115 -24.03 10.62 12.27
CA SER A 115 -24.11 9.25 12.78
C SER A 115 -23.42 9.07 14.15
N GLY A 116 -22.85 10.14 14.71
CA GLY A 116 -22.17 10.18 16.02
C GLY A 116 -20.74 9.63 16.01
N PHE A 117 -20.08 9.63 14.84
CA PHE A 117 -18.66 9.30 14.73
C PHE A 117 -17.80 10.57 14.86
N GLU A 118 -16.63 10.43 15.49
CA GLU A 118 -15.60 11.47 15.58
C GLU A 118 -14.36 11.07 14.79
N ARG A 119 -13.67 12.06 14.20
CA ARG A 119 -12.40 11.82 13.50
C ARG A 119 -11.32 11.37 14.48
N VAL A 120 -10.56 10.35 14.11
CA VAL A 120 -9.42 9.87 14.91
C VAL A 120 -8.27 10.87 14.77
N PRO A 121 -7.74 11.41 15.88
CA PRO A 121 -6.64 12.38 15.81
C PRO A 121 -5.37 11.72 15.28
N LEU A 122 -4.62 12.47 14.48
CA LEU A 122 -3.28 12.08 14.06
C LEU A 122 -2.36 12.04 15.28
N ILE A 123 -1.68 10.92 15.48
CA ILE A 123 -0.64 10.82 16.50
C ILE A 123 0.65 11.33 15.86
N GLU A 124 0.96 12.60 16.11
CA GLU A 124 2.25 13.17 15.71
C GLU A 124 3.38 12.39 16.39
N ARG A 125 4.18 11.69 15.58
CA ARG A 125 5.48 11.21 16.06
C ARG A 125 6.44 12.37 15.93
N LYS A 126 7.08 12.79 17.04
CA LYS A 126 8.25 13.69 17.01
C LYS A 126 9.19 13.17 15.92
N SER A 127 9.28 13.89 14.81
CA SER A 127 10.14 13.51 13.70
C SER A 127 11.55 13.39 14.26
N ARG A 128 12.19 12.24 14.09
CA ARG A 128 13.65 12.20 14.19
C ARG A 128 14.10 13.11 13.06
N LYS A 129 14.65 14.29 13.38
CA LYS A 129 15.16 15.29 12.42
C LYS A 129 15.67 14.57 11.18
N ALA A 130 15.03 14.82 10.04
CA ALA A 130 15.53 14.35 8.76
C ALA A 130 16.98 14.83 8.66
N LYS A 131 17.92 13.88 8.58
CA LYS A 131 19.29 14.20 8.20
C LYS A 131 19.18 14.60 6.74
N THR A 132 19.14 15.91 6.49
CA THR A 132 19.13 16.50 5.15
C THR A 132 20.22 15.80 4.34
N LYS A 133 19.82 14.89 3.46
CA LYS A 133 20.73 14.29 2.49
C LYS A 133 20.88 15.37 1.43
N SER A 134 22.04 16.01 1.43
CA SER A 134 22.37 17.14 0.57
C SER A 134 21.97 16.87 -0.88
N GLU A 135 21.29 17.87 -1.43
CA GLU A 135 20.83 18.00 -2.80
C GLU A 135 22.03 18.16 -3.74
N THR A 136 22.75 17.07 -4.02
CA THR A 136 23.98 17.14 -4.85
C THR A 136 24.14 15.97 -5.84
N LEU A 137 23.12 15.13 -6.06
CA LEU A 137 23.23 14.03 -7.04
C LEU A 137 22.07 13.95 -8.05
N ARG A 138 21.40 15.06 -8.36
CA ARG A 138 20.32 15.07 -9.38
C ARG A 138 20.75 15.48 -10.79
N ASN A 139 21.95 16.01 -10.99
CA ASN A 139 22.38 16.51 -12.31
C ASN A 139 23.74 15.96 -12.77
N GLN A 140 23.99 14.66 -12.62
CA GLN A 140 25.03 14.01 -13.42
C GLN A 140 24.35 13.13 -14.48
N PRO A 141 24.68 13.28 -15.77
CA PRO A 141 24.24 12.32 -16.78
C PRO A 141 24.80 10.94 -16.40
N LEU A 142 23.95 9.91 -16.42
CA LEU A 142 24.40 8.53 -16.24
C LEU A 142 25.42 8.22 -17.33
N SER A 143 26.64 7.88 -16.93
CA SER A 143 27.63 7.25 -17.80
C SER A 143 27.24 5.79 -18.02
N ASP A 144 27.29 5.33 -19.28
CA ASP A 144 26.91 3.98 -19.70
C ASP A 144 27.76 2.85 -19.07
N ASP A 145 28.82 3.19 -18.32
CA ASP A 145 29.84 2.26 -17.84
C ASP A 145 29.54 1.62 -16.46
N GLU A 146 28.42 1.96 -15.79
CA GLU A 146 28.02 1.33 -14.51
C GLU A 146 26.80 0.39 -14.64
N ILE A 147 26.73 -0.34 -15.75
CA ILE A 147 25.71 -1.37 -15.99
C ILE A 147 26.25 -2.74 -15.49
N TRP A 148 25.91 -3.04 -14.24
CA TRP A 148 25.77 -4.39 -13.64
C TRP A 148 27.00 -5.30 -13.48
N ASP A 149 27.79 -5.07 -12.42
CA ASP A 149 28.50 -6.16 -11.74
C ASP A 149 27.56 -6.85 -10.74
N VAL A 150 26.61 -7.63 -11.26
CA VAL A 150 25.90 -8.62 -10.45
C VAL A 150 26.10 -9.96 -11.14
N ASP A 151 26.90 -10.83 -10.53
CA ASP A 151 27.18 -12.19 -10.98
C ASP A 151 25.86 -12.97 -11.12
N PHE A 152 25.32 -12.97 -12.33
CA PHE A 152 24.16 -13.76 -12.70
C PHE A 152 24.62 -15.20 -12.95
N GLU A 153 24.69 -16.01 -11.90
CA GLU A 153 24.89 -17.46 -12.03
C GLU A 153 23.67 -18.08 -12.74
N GLN A 154 23.74 -18.09 -14.07
CA GLN A 154 22.84 -18.83 -14.91
C GLN A 154 23.17 -20.32 -14.73
N SER A 155 22.28 -21.04 -14.04
CA SER A 155 22.29 -22.51 -13.94
C SER A 155 22.45 -23.12 -15.33
N LYS A 156 23.66 -23.61 -15.63
CA LYS A 156 23.97 -24.29 -16.89
C LYS A 156 23.39 -25.70 -16.81
N MET A 157 22.24 -25.90 -17.46
CA MET A 157 21.80 -27.26 -17.79
C MET A 157 22.83 -27.89 -18.74
N ASN A 158 23.37 -29.02 -18.30
CA ASN A 158 24.38 -29.79 -19.01
C ASN A 158 23.81 -30.32 -20.34
N LEU A 159 24.33 -29.86 -21.47
CA LEU A 159 24.19 -30.56 -22.75
C LEU A 159 25.50 -31.30 -23.02
N SER A 160 25.49 -32.57 -22.63
CA SER A 160 26.54 -33.52 -22.97
C SER A 160 26.61 -33.76 -24.48
N LEU A 161 27.84 -33.64 -25.00
CA LEU A 161 28.43 -34.40 -26.11
C LEU A 161 27.72 -34.37 -27.47
N ILE A 162 28.28 -33.57 -28.38
CA ILE A 162 28.54 -34.03 -29.75
C ILE A 162 30.03 -33.80 -30.02
N HIS A 163 30.81 -34.88 -30.02
CA HIS A 163 32.11 -34.91 -30.66
C HIS A 163 31.92 -35.01 -32.18
N ILE A 164 32.79 -34.31 -32.91
CA ILE A 164 33.01 -34.49 -34.35
C ILE A 164 33.46 -35.94 -34.61
#